data_AF-A0A9R0ZV67-F1
#
_entry.id   AF-A0A9R0ZV67-F1
#
_cell.length_a   1.000
_cell.length_b   1.000
_cell.length_c   1.000
_cell.angle_alpha   90.00
_cell.angle_beta   90.00
_cell.angle_gamma   90.00
#
_symmetry.space_group_name_H-M   'P 1'
#
loop_
_entity.id
_entity.type
_entity.pdbx_description
1 polymer ?
#
loop_
_entity_poly.entity_id
_entity_poly.type
_entity_poly.pdbx_seq_one_letter_code
_entity_poly.pdbx_strand_id
1 'polypeptide(L)'
;MFTWRTTTVVYEDSPYGARILAALFSVLQGYNIRVMDSIALPVGVTEDYLDKVLYNLKETPTRVFIVHMAPDLAARVFYQATVAGMMSDGYIWIATSSIGSTVESLSIDKVDHMQGVVTFRPYVQATGHIMNFTARLKSRFLLENPGIHNVHNPSTQLLWAYDTAWALAKAVHIARMSSSTPGRMLLGAVLNTTFDGLSGRFRLVNGQLELSTHEVINIVGKGARTVGFWTPESGILKSLETNSVKGLKQVLWPGHLAIAPKGWDVSSNRRPLRIVVPEKQGFNQFVEVTYSPTTNSSTIRGYCIDIFDMVMKNLPYPVAYQYVPVSDSSRNYDNLLSLVHEKVSADLVVDIRENISEL
;
A
#
# COMPACT_ATOMS: atom_id res chain seq x y z
N MET A 1 -13.14 3.94 1.26
CA MET A 1 -12.67 3.45 2.58
C MET A 1 -11.42 4.19 3.01
N PHE A 2 -10.41 4.31 2.15
CA PHE A 2 -9.24 5.17 2.39
C PHE A 2 -9.14 6.23 1.28
N THR A 3 -8.49 7.36 1.55
CA THR A 3 -8.40 8.52 0.65
C THR A 3 -6.96 8.82 0.21
N TRP A 4 -6.05 7.86 0.39
CA TRP A 4 -4.64 8.02 0.02
C TRP A 4 -4.47 8.20 -1.49
N ARG A 5 -3.66 9.20 -1.87
CA ARG A 5 -3.40 9.57 -3.27
C ARG A 5 -1.97 9.34 -3.73
N THR A 6 -1.07 9.05 -2.80
CA THR A 6 0.34 8.78 -3.09
C THR A 6 0.79 7.51 -2.40
N THR A 7 1.71 6.79 -3.04
CA THR A 7 2.34 5.60 -2.47
C THR A 7 3.75 5.42 -3.00
N THR A 8 4.59 4.75 -2.23
CA THR A 8 5.89 4.24 -2.67
C THR A 8 5.83 2.72 -2.73
N VAL A 9 6.31 2.14 -3.81
CA VAL A 9 6.36 0.68 -3.97
C VAL A 9 7.78 0.21 -3.69
N VAL A 10 7.93 -0.70 -2.72
CA VAL A 10 9.21 -1.33 -2.38
C VAL A 10 9.12 -2.79 -2.79
N TYR A 11 9.99 -3.23 -3.69
CA TYR A 11 9.92 -4.55 -4.28
C TYR A 11 11.27 -5.23 -4.38
N GLU A 12 11.26 -6.55 -4.45
CA GLU A 12 12.45 -7.35 -4.68
C GLU A 12 12.92 -7.21 -6.14
N ASP A 13 14.20 -6.87 -6.33
CA ASP A 13 14.84 -6.81 -7.64
C ASP A 13 15.11 -8.22 -8.18
N SER A 14 14.04 -8.84 -8.65
CA SER A 14 14.04 -10.16 -9.24
C SER A 14 12.90 -10.29 -10.25
N PRO A 15 12.92 -11.29 -11.16
CA PRO A 15 11.79 -11.56 -12.04
C PRO A 15 10.48 -11.80 -11.27
N TYR A 16 10.57 -12.29 -10.03
CA TYR A 16 9.40 -12.45 -9.17
C TYR A 16 8.82 -11.09 -8.76
N GLY A 17 9.63 -10.20 -8.19
CA GLY A 17 9.18 -8.90 -7.70
C GLY A 17 8.76 -7.93 -8.82
N ALA A 18 9.49 -7.92 -9.93
CA ALA A 18 9.20 -7.04 -11.06
C ALA A 18 7.89 -7.41 -11.80
N ARG A 19 7.48 -8.68 -11.76
CA ARG A 19 6.38 -9.23 -12.57
C ARG A 19 5.04 -8.52 -12.36
N ILE A 20 4.77 -8.02 -11.15
CA ILE A 20 3.46 -7.42 -10.85
C ILE A 20 3.41 -5.92 -11.15
N LEU A 21 4.55 -5.25 -11.35
CA LEU A 21 4.65 -3.79 -11.32
C LEU A 21 3.82 -3.13 -12.41
N ALA A 22 3.89 -3.62 -13.65
CA ALA A 22 3.14 -3.04 -14.76
C ALA A 22 1.62 -3.03 -14.51
N ALA A 23 1.08 -4.18 -14.08
CA ALA A 23 -0.33 -4.30 -13.75
C ALA A 23 -0.70 -3.45 -12.53
N LEU A 24 0.12 -3.49 -11.47
CA LEU A 24 -0.10 -2.73 -10.25
C LEU A 24 -0.13 -1.22 -10.53
N PHE A 25 0.85 -0.70 -11.25
CA PHE A 25 0.95 0.74 -11.54
C PHE A 25 -0.20 1.19 -12.43
N SER A 26 -0.58 0.40 -13.43
CA SER A 26 -1.73 0.68 -14.29
C SER A 26 -3.02 0.77 -13.47
N VAL A 27 -3.24 -0.15 -12.51
CA VAL A 27 -4.44 -0.14 -11.65
C VAL A 27 -4.41 1.05 -10.69
N LEU A 28 -3.28 1.31 -10.02
CA LEU A 28 -3.14 2.44 -9.10
C LEU A 28 -3.41 3.77 -9.80
N GLN A 29 -2.86 3.95 -11.01
CA GLN A 29 -3.11 5.14 -11.82
C GLN A 29 -4.59 5.27 -12.20
N GLY A 30 -5.25 4.18 -12.57
CA GLY A 30 -6.70 4.15 -12.85
C GLY A 30 -7.57 4.61 -11.67
N TYR A 31 -7.09 4.43 -10.43
CA TYR A 31 -7.74 4.92 -9.21
C TYR A 31 -7.26 6.31 -8.74
N ASN A 32 -6.51 7.04 -9.57
CA ASN A 32 -5.90 8.32 -9.23
C ASN A 32 -4.97 8.22 -8.00
N ILE A 33 -4.24 7.12 -7.88
CA ILE A 33 -3.17 6.93 -6.91
C ILE A 33 -1.84 7.06 -7.65
N ARG A 34 -1.04 8.06 -7.29
CA ARG A 34 0.27 8.29 -7.86
C ARG A 34 1.32 7.47 -7.13
N VAL A 35 2.05 6.65 -7.88
CA VAL A 35 3.30 6.04 -7.39
C VAL A 35 4.36 7.14 -7.41
N MET A 36 4.80 7.59 -6.24
CA MET A 36 5.78 8.67 -6.11
C MET A 36 7.20 8.17 -6.35
N ASP A 37 7.46 6.93 -5.95
CA ASP A 37 8.73 6.26 -6.14
C ASP A 37 8.53 4.74 -6.18
N SER A 38 9.48 4.05 -6.80
CA SER A 38 9.55 2.58 -6.82
C SER A 38 10.98 2.13 -6.54
N ILE A 39 11.19 1.49 -5.39
CA ILE A 39 12.50 1.06 -4.93
C ILE A 39 12.66 -0.44 -5.20
N ALA A 40 13.66 -0.78 -6.01
CA ALA A 40 14.09 -2.15 -6.24
C ALA A 40 15.16 -2.53 -5.19
N LEU A 41 14.95 -3.62 -4.46
CA LEU A 41 15.88 -4.13 -3.46
C LEU A 41 16.50 -5.44 -3.93
N PRO A 42 17.84 -5.52 -4.10
CA PRO A 42 18.51 -6.77 -4.41
C PRO A 42 18.21 -7.86 -3.38
N VAL A 43 18.04 -9.12 -3.82
CA VAL A 43 17.74 -10.26 -2.93
C VAL A 43 18.78 -10.40 -1.80
N GLY A 44 20.06 -10.17 -2.13
CA GLY A 44 21.19 -10.24 -1.21
C GLY A 44 21.60 -8.89 -0.61
N VAL A 45 20.72 -7.89 -0.61
CA VAL A 45 21.00 -6.55 -0.06
C VAL A 45 21.53 -6.63 1.38
N THR A 46 22.46 -5.76 1.76
CA THR A 46 23.03 -5.71 3.12
C THR A 46 22.17 -4.86 4.06
N GLU A 47 22.33 -5.05 5.38
CA GLU A 47 21.61 -4.24 6.38
C GLU A 47 21.96 -2.75 6.27
N ASP A 48 23.23 -2.40 6.08
CA ASP A 48 23.68 -1.01 5.87
C ASP A 48 23.02 -0.34 4.66
N TYR A 49 22.74 -1.11 3.61
CA TYR A 49 22.04 -0.59 2.44
C TYR A 49 20.55 -0.41 2.73
N LEU A 50 19.91 -1.39 3.38
CA LEU A 50 18.50 -1.28 3.80
C LEU A 50 18.28 -0.07 4.71
N ASP A 51 19.18 0.16 5.66
CA ASP A 51 19.16 1.28 6.58
C ASP A 51 19.14 2.61 5.80
N LYS A 52 20.10 2.81 4.87
CA LYS A 52 20.14 3.99 4.00
C LYS A 52 18.87 4.18 3.18
N VAL A 53 18.34 3.11 2.60
CA VAL A 53 17.10 3.17 1.83
C VAL A 53 15.94 3.63 2.70
N LEU A 54 15.78 3.05 3.90
CA LEU A 54 14.66 3.39 4.78
C LEU A 54 14.80 4.78 5.40
N TYR A 55 16.01 5.22 5.73
CA TYR A 55 16.24 6.63 6.11
C TYR A 55 15.84 7.58 4.97
N ASN A 56 16.19 7.28 3.72
CA ASN A 56 15.76 8.10 2.59
C ASN A 56 14.22 8.09 2.43
N LEU A 57 13.58 6.93 2.57
CA LEU A 57 12.12 6.81 2.50
C LEU A 57 11.42 7.54 3.66
N LYS A 58 12.01 7.54 4.85
CA LYS A 58 11.53 8.31 6.01
C LYS A 58 11.53 9.82 5.75
N GLU A 59 12.51 10.32 4.99
CA GLU A 59 12.55 11.73 4.59
C GLU A 59 11.51 12.07 3.50
N THR A 60 10.98 11.07 2.80
CA THR A 60 9.90 11.31 1.85
C THR A 60 8.61 11.64 2.60
N PRO A 61 7.81 12.56 2.08
CA PRO A 61 6.56 12.91 2.72
C PRO A 61 5.46 11.85 2.54
N THR A 62 5.59 10.91 1.60
CA THR A 62 4.65 9.78 1.46
C THR A 62 4.85 8.80 2.61
N ARG A 63 3.73 8.39 3.22
CA ARG A 63 3.73 7.42 4.35
C ARG A 63 3.00 6.12 4.01
N VAL A 64 2.61 5.92 2.75
CA VAL A 64 1.95 4.70 2.26
C VAL A 64 2.93 3.86 1.45
N PHE A 65 3.30 2.70 1.98
CA PHE A 65 4.26 1.79 1.37
C PHE A 65 3.57 0.49 0.94
N ILE A 66 3.74 0.11 -0.32
CA ILE A 66 3.34 -1.21 -0.84
C ILE A 66 4.58 -2.08 -0.95
N VAL A 67 4.57 -3.25 -0.31
CA VAL A 67 5.72 -4.15 -0.19
C VAL A 67 5.46 -5.45 -0.95
N HIS A 68 6.31 -5.74 -1.94
CA HIS A 68 6.26 -6.97 -2.72
C HIS A 68 7.63 -7.64 -2.88
N MET A 69 7.89 -8.64 -2.04
CA MET A 69 9.15 -9.36 -1.99
C MET A 69 8.98 -10.72 -1.30
N ALA A 70 10.01 -11.55 -1.31
CA ALA A 70 10.04 -12.79 -0.53
C ALA A 70 9.92 -12.51 0.99
N PRO A 71 9.32 -13.41 1.78
CA PRO A 71 9.08 -13.20 3.21
C PRO A 71 10.33 -12.88 4.03
N ASP A 72 11.48 -13.48 3.70
CA ASP A 72 12.73 -13.23 4.43
C ASP A 72 13.28 -11.83 4.18
N LEU A 73 13.23 -11.34 2.93
CA LEU A 73 13.61 -9.96 2.62
C LEU A 73 12.62 -8.96 3.25
N ALA A 74 11.32 -9.26 3.21
CA ALA A 74 10.29 -8.45 3.86
C ALA A 74 10.54 -8.32 5.37
N ALA A 75 10.87 -9.42 6.06
CA ALA A 75 11.16 -9.40 7.48
C ALA A 75 12.35 -8.47 7.82
N ARG A 76 13.40 -8.48 6.99
CA ARG A 76 14.55 -7.59 7.15
C ARG A 76 14.18 -6.12 6.91
N VAL A 77 13.36 -5.85 5.88
CA VAL A 77 12.84 -4.50 5.62
C VAL A 77 12.00 -3.99 6.79
N PHE A 78 11.09 -4.80 7.33
CA PHE A 78 10.24 -4.39 8.46
C PHE A 78 11.03 -4.23 9.76
N TYR A 79 12.04 -5.06 9.99
CA TYR A 79 13.00 -4.87 11.08
C TYR A 79 13.68 -3.50 10.97
N GLN A 80 14.26 -3.18 9.82
CA GLN A 80 14.93 -1.89 9.61
C GLN A 80 13.93 -0.73 9.66
N ALA A 81 12.69 -0.91 9.20
CA ALA A 81 11.64 0.10 9.31
C ALA A 81 11.29 0.38 10.77
N THR A 82 11.36 -0.64 11.63
CA THR A 82 11.20 -0.48 13.08
C THR A 82 12.34 0.37 13.66
N VAL A 83 13.59 0.05 13.32
CA VAL A 83 14.79 0.79 13.75
C VAL A 83 14.73 2.25 13.31
N ALA A 84 14.34 2.51 12.05
CA ALA A 84 14.18 3.86 11.52
C ALA A 84 12.98 4.62 12.11
N GLY A 85 12.10 3.96 12.87
CA GLY A 85 10.88 4.55 13.43
C GLY A 85 9.73 4.67 12.44
N MET A 86 9.79 3.97 11.30
CA MET A 86 8.74 3.92 10.28
C MET A 86 7.64 2.87 10.57
N MET A 87 7.76 2.11 11.67
CA MET A 87 6.70 1.25 12.21
C MET A 87 5.91 1.96 13.34
N SER A 88 5.75 3.28 13.23
CA SER A 88 5.07 4.13 14.21
C SER A 88 3.85 4.84 13.61
N ASP A 89 3.15 5.62 14.45
CA ASP A 89 2.02 6.45 14.05
C ASP A 89 2.31 7.25 12.77
N GLY A 90 1.34 7.30 11.85
CA GLY A 90 1.47 8.02 10.58
C GLY A 90 1.80 7.14 9.38
N TYR A 91 2.42 5.98 9.61
CA TYR A 91 2.84 5.06 8.56
C TYR A 91 1.76 4.02 8.20
N ILE A 92 1.70 3.68 6.91
CA ILE A 92 0.83 2.64 6.36
C ILE A 92 1.68 1.68 5.56
N TRP A 93 1.64 0.41 5.95
CA TRP A 93 2.32 -0.68 5.28
C TRP A 93 1.30 -1.67 4.72
N ILE A 94 1.32 -1.83 3.41
CA ILE A 94 0.48 -2.79 2.68
C ILE A 94 1.40 -3.82 2.05
N ALA A 95 1.31 -5.06 2.48
CA ALA A 95 2.07 -6.17 1.94
C ALA A 95 1.22 -7.00 0.97
N THR A 96 1.87 -7.55 -0.05
CA THR A 96 1.21 -8.48 -0.98
C THR A 96 1.03 -9.88 -0.38
N SER A 97 0.31 -10.74 -1.09
CA SER A 97 0.02 -12.11 -0.63
C SER A 97 1.25 -12.99 -0.38
N SER A 98 2.44 -12.59 -0.84
CA SER A 98 3.70 -13.26 -0.52
C SER A 98 3.93 -13.36 0.99
N ILE A 99 3.62 -12.27 1.71
CA ILE A 99 3.79 -12.16 3.15
C ILE A 99 2.56 -12.75 3.84
N GLY A 100 1.35 -12.35 3.42
CA GLY A 100 0.11 -12.79 4.05
C GLY A 100 -0.09 -14.30 4.08
N SER A 101 0.40 -15.00 3.05
CA SER A 101 0.28 -16.47 2.97
C SER A 101 1.32 -17.22 3.81
N THR A 102 2.31 -16.53 4.39
CA THR A 102 3.37 -17.13 5.21
C THR A 102 3.42 -16.58 6.64
N VAL A 103 2.59 -15.60 7.01
CA VAL A 103 2.60 -14.98 8.36
C VAL A 103 2.58 -16.02 9.48
N GLU A 104 1.77 -17.07 9.37
CA GLU A 104 1.65 -18.11 10.41
C GLU A 104 2.89 -19.00 10.56
N SER A 105 3.79 -18.99 9.56
CA SER A 105 5.05 -19.72 9.58
C SER A 105 6.25 -18.85 9.96
N LEU A 106 6.07 -17.54 10.06
CA LEU A 106 7.11 -16.63 10.52
C LEU A 106 7.34 -16.81 12.02
N SER A 107 8.60 -16.66 12.42
CA SER A 107 8.97 -16.64 13.83
C SER A 107 8.41 -15.38 14.51
N ILE A 108 8.17 -15.48 15.82
CA ILE A 108 7.52 -14.41 16.60
C ILE A 108 8.33 -13.10 16.51
N ASP A 109 9.65 -13.18 16.57
CA ASP A 109 10.56 -12.04 16.40
C ASP A 109 10.36 -11.33 15.05
N LYS A 110 10.16 -12.06 13.95
CA LYS A 110 9.88 -11.45 12.64
C LYS A 110 8.50 -10.77 12.62
N VAL A 111 7.49 -11.37 13.26
CA VAL A 111 6.11 -10.83 13.32
C VAL A 111 6.04 -9.58 14.19
N ASP A 112 6.84 -9.49 15.25
CA ASP A 112 6.90 -8.33 16.15
C ASP A 112 7.35 -7.04 15.43
N HIS A 113 8.08 -7.16 14.31
CA HIS A 113 8.45 -6.01 13.46
C HIS A 113 7.41 -5.66 12.40
N MET A 114 6.33 -6.43 12.27
CA MET A 114 5.28 -6.26 11.26
C MET A 114 3.95 -5.73 11.86
N GLN A 115 3.98 -5.18 13.07
CA GLN A 115 2.77 -4.72 13.76
C GLN A 115 2.07 -3.62 12.98
N GLY A 116 0.79 -3.84 12.68
CA GLY A 116 -0.06 -2.93 11.94
C GLY A 116 0.03 -3.04 10.41
N VAL A 117 0.87 -3.95 9.88
CA VAL A 117 0.91 -4.24 8.45
C VAL A 117 -0.43 -4.86 8.01
N VAL A 118 -0.96 -4.39 6.89
CA VAL A 118 -2.13 -4.99 6.23
C VAL A 118 -1.65 -5.82 5.05
N THR A 119 -2.13 -7.05 4.93
CA THR A 119 -1.84 -7.93 3.81
C THR A 119 -3.09 -8.74 3.47
N PHE A 120 -2.99 -9.58 2.45
CA PHE A 120 -4.07 -10.48 2.06
C PHE A 120 -3.51 -11.86 1.75
N ARG A 121 -4.38 -12.87 1.75
CA ARG A 121 -4.03 -14.23 1.35
C ARG A 121 -5.23 -14.91 0.69
N PRO A 122 -5.01 -15.91 -0.16
CA PRO A 122 -6.11 -16.71 -0.69
C PRO A 122 -6.91 -17.34 0.45
N TYR A 123 -8.23 -17.25 0.38
CA TYR A 123 -9.12 -17.84 1.38
C TYR A 123 -9.56 -19.24 0.95
N VAL A 124 -9.46 -20.19 1.87
CA VAL A 124 -10.05 -21.53 1.73
C VAL A 124 -11.03 -21.72 2.87
N GLN A 125 -12.30 -21.95 2.53
CA GLN A 125 -13.34 -22.20 3.53
C GLN A 125 -13.05 -23.50 4.27
N ALA A 126 -13.05 -23.46 5.60
CA ALA A 126 -12.91 -24.66 6.41
C ALA A 126 -14.13 -25.58 6.20
N THR A 127 -13.86 -26.82 5.80
CA THR A 127 -14.88 -27.86 5.60
C THR A 127 -14.53 -29.11 6.40
N GLY A 128 -15.52 -29.98 6.64
CA GLY A 128 -15.28 -31.29 7.26
C GLY A 128 -14.26 -32.13 6.47
N HIS A 129 -14.20 -31.98 5.15
CA HIS A 129 -13.21 -32.63 4.29
C HIS A 129 -11.78 -32.18 4.61
N ILE A 130 -11.55 -30.87 4.75
CA ILE A 130 -10.24 -30.32 5.14
C ILE A 130 -9.86 -30.78 6.54
N MET A 131 -10.80 -30.78 7.50
CA MET A 131 -10.53 -31.21 8.86
C MET A 131 -10.10 -32.69 8.91
N ASN A 132 -10.82 -33.56 8.20
CA ASN A 132 -10.48 -34.99 8.09
C ASN A 132 -9.12 -35.18 7.40
N PHE A 133 -8.89 -34.51 6.26
CA PHE A 133 -7.60 -34.54 5.58
C PHE A 133 -6.46 -34.09 6.50
N THR A 134 -6.63 -32.99 7.22
CA THR A 134 -5.65 -32.44 8.16
C THR A 134 -5.30 -33.44 9.25
N ALA A 135 -6.31 -34.07 9.86
CA ALA A 135 -6.09 -35.10 10.88
C ALA A 135 -5.28 -36.28 10.33
N ARG A 136 -5.67 -36.80 9.16
CA ARG A 136 -4.97 -37.91 8.50
C ARG A 136 -3.53 -37.56 8.13
N LEU A 137 -3.33 -36.36 7.60
CA LEU A 137 -2.01 -35.86 7.20
C LEU A 137 -1.08 -35.77 8.41
N LYS A 138 -1.54 -35.14 9.50
CA LYS A 138 -0.75 -35.01 10.74
C LYS A 138 -0.39 -36.37 11.33
N SER A 139 -1.35 -37.29 11.41
CA SER A 139 -1.10 -38.64 11.92
C SER A 139 -0.04 -39.37 11.11
N ARG A 140 -0.10 -39.30 9.77
CA ARG A 140 0.92 -39.90 8.90
C ARG A 140 2.28 -39.24 9.07
N PHE A 141 2.31 -37.90 9.10
CA PHE A 141 3.56 -37.14 9.24
C PHE A 141 4.30 -37.49 10.55
N LEU A 142 3.58 -37.62 11.66
CA LEU A 142 4.13 -38.01 12.95
C LEU A 142 4.69 -39.44 12.95
N LEU A 143 4.04 -40.37 12.24
CA LEU A 143 4.53 -41.75 12.11
C LEU A 143 5.82 -41.82 11.30
N GLU A 144 5.96 -40.99 10.27
CA GLU A 144 7.12 -40.96 9.39
C GLU A 144 8.30 -40.13 9.95
N ASN A 145 8.04 -39.26 10.93
CA ASN A 145 9.04 -38.37 11.51
C ASN A 145 9.09 -38.48 13.06
N PRO A 146 9.57 -39.63 13.59
CA PRO A 146 9.70 -39.85 15.03
C PRO A 146 10.72 -38.86 15.62
N GLY A 147 10.23 -37.83 16.33
CA GLY A 147 11.03 -36.73 16.88
C GLY A 147 10.37 -35.36 16.72
N ILE A 148 9.36 -35.26 15.85
CA ILE A 148 8.51 -34.08 15.75
C ILE A 148 7.27 -34.30 16.62
N HIS A 149 6.98 -33.36 17.51
CA HIS A 149 5.84 -33.44 18.44
C HIS A 149 4.73 -32.43 18.14
N ASN A 150 5.01 -31.42 17.33
CA ASN A 150 4.04 -30.41 16.94
C ASN A 150 4.02 -30.27 15.42
N VAL A 151 2.83 -30.44 14.83
CA VAL A 151 2.62 -30.34 13.39
C VAL A 151 1.61 -29.23 13.13
N HIS A 152 2.01 -28.22 12.38
CA HIS A 152 1.13 -27.13 11.97
C HIS A 152 0.02 -27.63 11.06
N ASN A 153 -1.07 -26.87 10.98
CA ASN A 153 -2.12 -27.14 9.99
C ASN A 153 -1.56 -26.98 8.57
N PRO A 154 -2.10 -27.70 7.57
CA PRO A 154 -1.67 -27.55 6.19
C PRO A 154 -1.90 -26.12 5.71
N SER A 155 -0.91 -25.56 5.02
CA SER A 155 -1.05 -24.25 4.38
C SER A 155 -2.02 -24.33 3.19
N THR A 156 -2.54 -23.19 2.75
CA THR A 156 -3.36 -23.10 1.53
C THR A 156 -2.63 -23.66 0.31
N GLN A 157 -1.32 -23.42 0.21
CA GLN A 157 -0.47 -23.94 -0.86
C GLN A 157 -0.39 -25.47 -0.83
N LEU A 158 -0.34 -26.07 0.36
CA LEU A 158 -0.36 -27.53 0.49
C LEU A 158 -1.71 -28.12 0.04
N LEU A 159 -2.82 -27.46 0.39
CA LEU A 159 -4.15 -27.86 -0.08
C LEU A 159 -4.23 -27.77 -1.63
N TRP A 160 -3.68 -26.71 -2.23
CA TRP A 160 -3.61 -26.59 -3.69
C TRP A 160 -2.69 -27.62 -4.33
N ALA A 161 -1.57 -27.96 -3.71
CA ALA A 161 -0.69 -29.02 -4.21
C ALA A 161 -1.42 -30.37 -4.23
N TYR A 162 -2.19 -30.66 -3.18
CA TYR A 162 -3.04 -31.85 -3.12
C TYR A 162 -4.09 -31.87 -4.24
N ASP A 163 -4.83 -30.78 -4.41
CA ASP A 163 -5.84 -30.68 -5.47
C ASP A 163 -5.20 -30.74 -6.87
N THR A 164 -4.02 -30.16 -7.06
CA THR A 164 -3.28 -30.22 -8.34
C THR A 164 -2.88 -31.65 -8.69
N ALA A 165 -2.42 -32.44 -7.71
CA ALA A 165 -2.11 -33.86 -7.91
C ALA A 165 -3.38 -34.66 -8.29
N TRP A 166 -4.50 -34.37 -7.65
CA TRP A 166 -5.80 -34.95 -8.00
C TRP A 166 -6.28 -34.55 -9.39
N ALA A 167 -6.08 -33.29 -9.78
CA ALA A 167 -6.42 -32.80 -11.11
C ALA A 167 -5.65 -33.58 -12.19
N LEU A 168 -4.35 -33.78 -11.98
CA LEU A 168 -3.51 -34.55 -12.90
C LEU A 168 -3.95 -36.01 -12.97
N ALA A 169 -4.20 -36.66 -11.82
CA ALA A 169 -4.67 -38.04 -11.77
C ALA A 169 -6.03 -38.20 -12.48
N LYS A 170 -6.95 -37.26 -12.25
CA LYS A 170 -8.27 -37.24 -12.89
C LYS A 170 -8.17 -37.04 -14.40
N ALA A 171 -7.30 -36.13 -14.85
CA ALA A 171 -7.05 -35.90 -16.28
C ALA A 171 -6.54 -37.17 -16.99
N VAL A 172 -5.55 -37.84 -16.40
CA VAL A 172 -4.99 -39.12 -16.91
C VAL A 172 -6.07 -40.19 -16.98
N HIS A 173 -6.89 -40.32 -15.93
CA HIS A 173 -7.96 -41.32 -15.85
C HIS A 173 -9.06 -41.08 -16.91
N ILE A 174 -9.59 -39.86 -16.99
CA ILE A 174 -10.70 -39.53 -17.91
C ILE A 174 -10.26 -39.61 -19.37
N ALA A 175 -9.07 -39.12 -19.69
CA ALA A 175 -8.55 -39.16 -21.04
C ALA A 175 -7.94 -40.52 -21.42
N ARG A 176 -8.04 -41.54 -20.55
CA ARG A 176 -7.53 -42.91 -20.74
C ARG A 176 -6.08 -42.91 -21.25
N MET A 177 -5.26 -42.05 -20.65
CA MET A 177 -3.92 -41.80 -21.14
C MET A 177 -2.98 -42.95 -20.82
N SER A 178 -2.03 -43.15 -21.72
CA SER A 178 -0.93 -44.10 -21.59
C SER A 178 0.41 -43.36 -21.59
N SER A 179 1.50 -44.06 -21.27
CA SER A 179 2.86 -43.50 -21.33
C SER A 179 3.24 -42.94 -22.70
N SER A 180 2.57 -43.37 -23.77
CA SER A 180 2.77 -42.89 -25.14
C SER A 180 1.91 -41.68 -25.52
N THR A 181 1.10 -41.15 -24.61
CA THR A 181 0.21 -40.02 -24.91
C THR A 181 1.00 -38.72 -25.09
N PRO A 182 0.78 -37.97 -26.20
CA PRO A 182 1.47 -36.70 -26.41
C PRO A 182 1.14 -35.66 -25.32
N GLY A 183 2.16 -34.90 -24.88
CA GLY A 183 2.01 -33.91 -23.81
C GLY A 183 0.93 -32.84 -24.05
N ARG A 184 0.68 -32.46 -25.31
CA ARG A 184 -0.41 -31.52 -25.68
C ARG A 184 -1.81 -32.05 -25.33
N MET A 185 -2.01 -33.37 -25.44
CA MET A 185 -3.28 -34.00 -25.08
C MET A 185 -3.45 -34.01 -23.57
N LEU A 186 -2.36 -34.30 -22.84
CA LEU A 186 -2.35 -34.22 -21.38
C LEU A 186 -2.64 -32.80 -20.90
N LEU A 187 -1.99 -31.79 -21.50
CA LEU A 187 -2.25 -30.39 -21.19
C LEU A 187 -3.73 -30.04 -21.44
N GLY A 188 -4.29 -30.43 -22.59
CA GLY A 188 -5.72 -30.23 -22.88
C GLY A 188 -6.64 -30.90 -21.86
N ALA A 189 -6.33 -32.11 -21.43
CA ALA A 189 -7.11 -32.83 -20.42
C ALA A 189 -7.02 -32.18 -19.03
N VAL A 190 -5.84 -31.73 -18.63
CA VAL A 190 -5.64 -31.01 -17.35
C VAL A 190 -6.40 -29.68 -17.35
N LEU A 191 -6.29 -28.90 -18.43
CA LEU A 191 -6.99 -27.62 -18.58
C LEU A 191 -8.53 -27.77 -18.53
N ASN A 192 -9.06 -28.91 -19.00
CA ASN A 192 -10.50 -29.18 -18.99
C ASN A 192 -10.98 -29.90 -17.71
N THR A 193 -10.07 -30.20 -16.76
CA THR A 193 -10.42 -30.92 -15.54
C THR A 193 -11.13 -30.01 -14.55
N THR A 194 -12.29 -30.45 -14.06
CA THR A 194 -13.02 -29.80 -12.96
C THR A 194 -13.52 -30.83 -11.95
N PHE A 195 -13.48 -30.48 -10.67
CA PHE A 195 -13.98 -31.27 -9.55
C PHE A 195 -14.04 -30.42 -8.27
N ASP A 196 -14.75 -30.90 -7.27
CA ASP A 196 -14.72 -30.33 -5.92
C ASP A 196 -13.52 -30.92 -5.16
N GLY A 197 -12.50 -30.09 -4.96
CA GLY A 197 -11.28 -30.42 -4.23
C GLY A 197 -11.35 -30.00 -2.75
N LEU A 198 -10.23 -30.13 -2.04
CA LEU A 198 -10.12 -29.67 -0.66
C LEU A 198 -10.20 -28.15 -0.56
N SER A 199 -9.64 -27.43 -1.53
CA SER A 199 -9.57 -25.97 -1.55
C SER A 199 -10.78 -25.28 -2.20
N GLY A 200 -11.83 -26.06 -2.49
CA GLY A 200 -13.02 -25.61 -3.23
C GLY A 200 -13.08 -26.22 -4.62
N ARG A 201 -13.87 -25.62 -5.50
CA ARG A 201 -14.03 -26.11 -6.87
C ARG A 201 -12.76 -25.86 -7.68
N PHE A 202 -12.08 -26.92 -8.10
CA PHE A 202 -10.95 -26.84 -8.99
C PHE A 202 -11.42 -26.55 -10.41
N ARG A 203 -10.90 -25.46 -10.98
CA ARG A 203 -11.09 -25.06 -12.37
C ARG A 203 -9.93 -24.17 -12.81
N LEU A 204 -9.42 -24.41 -14.01
CA LEU A 204 -8.39 -23.58 -14.61
C LEU A 204 -9.01 -22.64 -15.64
N VAL A 205 -8.76 -21.33 -15.51
CA VAL A 205 -9.14 -20.30 -16.47
C VAL A 205 -7.86 -19.70 -17.03
N ASN A 206 -7.67 -19.78 -18.35
CA ASN A 206 -6.43 -19.37 -19.02
C ASN A 206 -5.17 -20.03 -18.43
N GLY A 207 -5.29 -21.28 -17.98
CA GLY A 207 -4.20 -22.03 -17.36
C GLY A 207 -3.89 -21.67 -15.90
N GLN A 208 -4.69 -20.83 -15.26
CA GLN A 208 -4.54 -20.45 -13.84
C GLN A 208 -5.71 -20.94 -13.01
N LEU A 209 -5.46 -21.31 -11.75
CA LEU A 209 -6.50 -21.68 -10.81
C LEU A 209 -7.45 -20.49 -10.59
N GLU A 210 -8.74 -20.72 -10.76
CA GLU A 210 -9.77 -19.71 -10.53
C GLU A 210 -9.93 -19.47 -9.01
N LEU A 211 -9.23 -18.46 -8.51
CA LEU A 211 -9.33 -18.03 -7.11
C LEU A 211 -10.44 -17.00 -6.96
N SER A 212 -11.49 -17.33 -6.21
CA SER A 212 -12.66 -16.46 -6.05
C SER A 212 -12.64 -15.61 -4.79
N THR A 213 -11.82 -15.94 -3.78
CA THR A 213 -11.88 -15.23 -2.49
C THR A 213 -10.51 -15.01 -1.89
N HIS A 214 -10.25 -13.79 -1.47
CA HIS A 214 -9.07 -13.41 -0.68
C HIS A 214 -9.49 -12.94 0.70
N GLU A 215 -8.76 -13.35 1.71
CA GLU A 215 -8.88 -12.86 3.06
C GLU A 215 -7.94 -11.66 3.23
N VAL A 216 -8.46 -10.54 3.73
CA VAL A 216 -7.66 -9.38 4.13
C VAL A 216 -7.34 -9.53 5.61
N ILE A 217 -6.06 -9.50 5.94
CA ILE A 217 -5.55 -9.71 7.30
C ILE A 217 -4.70 -8.53 7.75
N ASN A 218 -4.70 -8.30 9.05
CA ASN A 218 -3.91 -7.28 9.73
C ASN A 218 -3.01 -7.95 10.75
N ILE A 219 -1.70 -7.75 10.63
CA ILE A 219 -0.69 -8.36 11.48
C ILE A 219 -0.67 -7.60 12.81
N VAL A 220 -1.03 -8.28 13.90
CA VAL A 220 -1.15 -7.71 15.25
C VAL A 220 -0.88 -8.76 16.32
N GLY A 221 -0.21 -8.36 17.39
CA GLY A 221 0.26 -9.28 18.43
C GLY A 221 1.17 -10.36 17.85
N LYS A 222 0.92 -11.61 18.22
CA LYS A 222 1.75 -12.77 17.82
C LYS A 222 1.34 -13.40 16.48
N GLY A 223 0.54 -12.72 15.66
CA GLY A 223 0.03 -13.30 14.42
C GLY A 223 -0.75 -12.30 13.58
N ALA A 224 -1.81 -12.78 12.93
CA ALA A 224 -2.69 -11.94 12.13
C ALA A 224 -4.16 -12.15 12.48
N ARG A 225 -4.94 -11.07 12.31
CA ARG A 225 -6.39 -11.10 12.43
C ARG A 225 -7.05 -10.81 11.09
N THR A 226 -8.15 -11.49 10.82
CA THR A 226 -9.00 -11.20 9.66
C THR A 226 -9.73 -9.87 9.83
N VAL A 227 -9.53 -8.97 8.88
CA VAL A 227 -10.22 -7.67 8.83
C VAL A 227 -11.21 -7.58 7.68
N GLY A 228 -11.23 -8.53 6.75
CA GLY A 228 -12.28 -8.62 5.74
C GLY A 228 -11.97 -9.66 4.68
N PHE A 229 -12.78 -9.65 3.63
CA PHE A 229 -12.68 -10.53 2.49
C PHE A 229 -12.86 -9.73 1.22
N TRP A 230 -12.27 -10.20 0.13
CA TRP A 230 -12.49 -9.67 -1.20
C TRP A 230 -12.96 -10.80 -2.12
N THR A 231 -14.05 -10.56 -2.85
CA THR A 231 -14.48 -11.41 -3.97
C THR A 231 -14.62 -10.59 -5.25
N PRO A 232 -14.46 -11.20 -6.44
CA PRO A 232 -14.65 -10.51 -7.71
C PRO A 232 -16.03 -9.86 -7.85
N GLU A 233 -17.08 -10.48 -7.32
CA GLU A 233 -18.48 -10.05 -7.50
C GLU A 233 -18.87 -8.93 -6.54
N SER A 234 -18.35 -8.97 -5.31
CA SER A 234 -18.80 -8.09 -4.22
C SER A 234 -17.78 -7.03 -3.80
N GLY A 235 -16.53 -7.15 -4.26
CA GLY A 235 -15.42 -6.34 -3.77
C GLY A 235 -15.12 -6.67 -2.30
N ILE A 236 -14.83 -5.63 -1.50
CA ILE A 236 -14.43 -5.80 -0.10
C ILE A 236 -15.67 -5.91 0.82
N LEU A 237 -15.71 -6.99 1.62
CA LEU A 237 -16.74 -7.31 2.61
C LEU A 237 -16.13 -7.54 4.00
N LYS A 238 -16.90 -7.27 5.07
CA LYS A 238 -16.47 -7.54 6.45
C LYS A 238 -16.51 -9.03 6.80
N SER A 239 -17.40 -9.79 6.18
CA SER A 239 -17.60 -11.23 6.36
C SER A 239 -18.11 -11.87 5.06
N LEU A 240 -18.11 -13.20 4.99
CA LEU A 240 -18.70 -13.96 3.87
C LEU A 240 -20.14 -14.41 4.18
N GLU A 241 -20.79 -13.80 5.17
CA GLU A 241 -22.17 -14.11 5.55
C GLU A 241 -23.18 -13.44 4.61
N THR A 242 -24.36 -14.03 4.49
CA THR A 242 -25.50 -13.41 3.79
C THR A 242 -25.83 -12.05 4.41
N ASN A 243 -25.87 -11.00 3.58
CA ASN A 243 -26.02 -9.57 3.96
C ASN A 243 -24.80 -8.92 4.62
N SER A 244 -23.58 -9.38 4.31
CA SER A 244 -22.38 -8.72 4.83
C SER A 244 -22.26 -7.25 4.40
N VAL A 245 -21.79 -6.43 5.34
CA VAL A 245 -21.55 -5.01 5.12
C VAL A 245 -20.27 -4.81 4.30
N LYS A 246 -20.32 -3.92 3.31
CA LYS A 246 -19.14 -3.52 2.52
C LYS A 246 -18.07 -2.87 3.40
N GLY A 247 -16.81 -3.11 3.05
CA GLY A 247 -15.63 -2.56 3.71
C GLY A 247 -14.95 -3.53 4.68
N LEU A 248 -13.93 -3.06 5.38
CA LEU A 248 -13.17 -3.84 6.35
C LEU A 248 -13.70 -3.61 7.78
N LYS A 249 -13.49 -4.60 8.64
CA LYS A 249 -13.48 -4.43 10.10
C LYS A 249 -12.37 -3.45 10.48
N GLN A 250 -12.34 -3.09 11.77
CA GLN A 250 -11.32 -2.22 12.32
C GLN A 250 -9.92 -2.74 11.94
N VAL A 251 -9.06 -1.87 11.40
CA VAL A 251 -7.63 -2.12 11.18
C VAL A 251 -6.87 -1.40 12.28
N LEU A 252 -5.85 -2.05 12.85
CA LEU A 252 -4.86 -1.39 13.70
C LEU A 252 -3.65 -1.10 12.81
N TRP A 253 -3.28 0.16 12.76
CA TRP A 253 -2.14 0.66 12.01
C TRP A 253 -0.88 0.64 12.89
N PRO A 254 0.32 0.78 12.29
CA PRO A 254 1.55 0.96 13.04
C PRO A 254 1.39 2.00 14.15
N GLY A 255 1.98 1.71 15.32
CA GLY A 255 1.78 2.47 16.55
C GLY A 255 0.44 2.23 17.28
N HIS A 256 -0.32 1.22 16.87
CA HIS A 256 -1.56 0.74 17.51
C HIS A 256 -2.78 1.67 17.34
N LEU A 257 -2.78 2.50 16.30
CA LEU A 257 -3.89 3.38 15.99
C LEU A 257 -5.05 2.65 15.29
N ALA A 258 -6.27 2.85 15.77
CA ALA A 258 -7.48 2.41 15.08
C ALA A 258 -7.86 3.35 13.92
N ILE A 259 -7.43 4.61 13.95
CA ILE A 259 -7.76 5.56 12.89
C ILE A 259 -6.71 5.42 11.79
N ALA A 260 -7.18 5.27 10.54
CA ALA A 260 -6.29 5.22 9.38
C ALA A 260 -5.47 6.52 9.29
N PRO A 261 -4.12 6.44 9.24
CA PRO A 261 -3.32 7.63 9.08
C PRO A 261 -3.60 8.30 7.74
N LYS A 262 -3.25 9.58 7.63
CA LYS A 262 -3.45 10.36 6.39
C LYS A 262 -2.62 9.84 5.21
N GLY A 263 -1.59 9.02 5.46
CA GLY A 263 -0.72 8.48 4.41
C GLY A 263 0.33 9.47 3.91
N TRP A 264 0.50 10.58 4.62
CA TRP A 264 1.45 11.62 4.27
C TRP A 264 1.86 12.42 5.51
N ASP A 265 3.07 12.95 5.50
CA ASP A 265 3.63 13.84 6.51
C ASP A 265 4.35 15.02 5.84
N VAL A 266 4.39 16.18 6.50
CA VAL A 266 5.13 17.34 5.99
C VAL A 266 6.61 17.07 6.21
N SER A 267 7.27 16.52 5.19
CA SER A 267 8.73 16.35 5.21
C SER A 267 9.41 17.67 5.57
N SER A 268 10.29 17.63 6.58
CA SER A 268 11.16 18.75 6.99
C SER A 268 12.07 19.23 5.87
N ASN A 269 12.30 18.40 4.84
CA ASN A 269 13.25 18.65 3.77
C ASN A 269 12.61 19.17 2.47
N ARG A 270 11.28 19.26 2.36
CA ARG A 270 10.65 19.93 1.20
C ARG A 270 10.57 21.44 1.44
N ARG A 271 11.13 22.20 0.50
CA ARG A 271 11.00 23.65 0.47
C ARG A 271 9.50 24.01 0.43
N PRO A 272 8.98 24.81 1.36
CA PRO A 272 7.58 25.25 1.32
C PRO A 272 7.33 26.05 0.05
N LEU A 273 6.10 25.98 -0.49
CA LEU A 273 5.67 26.84 -1.58
C LEU A 273 5.86 28.30 -1.18
N ARG A 274 6.50 29.08 -2.05
CA ARG A 274 6.69 30.52 -1.85
C ARG A 274 5.52 31.26 -2.46
N ILE A 275 4.64 31.76 -1.61
CA ILE A 275 3.45 32.52 -2.00
C ILE A 275 3.79 34.00 -1.94
N VAL A 276 3.92 34.63 -3.10
CA VAL A 276 4.23 36.06 -3.16
C VAL A 276 2.99 36.89 -2.87
N VAL A 277 3.19 37.88 -1.99
CA VAL A 277 2.15 38.79 -1.51
C VAL A 277 2.63 40.23 -1.80
N PRO A 278 1.96 40.96 -2.72
CA PRO A 278 2.36 42.33 -3.04
C PRO A 278 2.02 43.30 -1.92
N GLU A 279 2.96 44.17 -1.55
CA GLU A 279 2.70 45.28 -0.63
C GLU A 279 1.93 46.38 -1.37
N LYS A 280 0.64 46.55 -1.04
CA LYS A 280 -0.22 47.59 -1.62
C LYS A 280 -0.35 48.79 -0.69
N GLN A 281 -0.35 49.99 -1.27
CA GLN A 281 -0.75 51.21 -0.57
C GLN A 281 -2.26 51.44 -0.78
N GLY A 282 -3.03 51.49 0.32
CA GLY A 282 -4.44 51.91 0.33
C GLY A 282 -5.44 50.83 0.75
N PHE A 283 -5.55 49.73 -0.01
CA PHE A 283 -6.59 48.72 0.18
C PHE A 283 -6.15 47.52 1.04
N ASN A 284 -5.96 47.77 2.33
CA ASN A 284 -5.48 46.76 3.29
C ASN A 284 -6.50 45.64 3.61
N GLN A 285 -7.75 45.76 3.16
CA GLN A 285 -8.82 44.80 3.44
C GLN A 285 -8.60 43.46 2.71
N PHE A 286 -8.02 43.50 1.51
CA PHE A 286 -7.80 42.32 0.68
C PHE A 286 -6.47 41.63 1.00
N VAL A 287 -5.42 42.42 1.18
CA VAL A 287 -4.06 42.00 1.56
C VAL A 287 -3.41 43.14 2.33
N GLU A 288 -2.90 42.84 3.51
CA GLU A 288 -2.13 43.75 4.36
C GLU A 288 -0.84 43.07 4.81
N VAL A 289 0.28 43.75 4.62
CA VAL A 289 1.60 43.35 5.13
C VAL A 289 2.00 44.33 6.21
N THR A 290 2.10 43.86 7.46
CA THR A 290 2.59 44.66 8.58
C THR A 290 3.96 44.16 9.01
N TYR A 291 4.89 45.09 9.23
CA TYR A 291 6.23 44.73 9.66
C TYR A 291 6.36 44.91 11.18
N SER A 292 6.76 43.86 11.89
CA SER A 292 7.07 43.95 13.32
C SER A 292 8.57 44.21 13.51
N PRO A 293 8.99 45.42 13.90
CA PRO A 293 10.40 45.75 14.08
C PRO A 293 11.06 45.01 15.26
N THR A 294 10.27 44.45 16.18
CA THR A 294 10.76 43.70 17.35
C THR A 294 11.12 42.25 17.05
N THR A 295 10.48 41.63 16.06
CA THR A 295 10.67 40.21 15.70
C THR A 295 11.29 40.01 14.32
N ASN A 296 11.57 41.11 13.60
CA ASN A 296 12.08 41.09 12.23
C ASN A 296 11.19 40.24 11.28
N SER A 297 9.88 40.18 11.57
CA SER A 297 8.90 39.32 10.88
C SER A 297 7.75 40.12 10.30
N SER A 298 7.31 39.74 9.10
CA SER A 298 6.10 40.27 8.46
C SER A 298 4.86 39.50 8.90
N THR A 299 3.82 40.21 9.35
CA THR A 299 2.48 39.66 9.55
C THR A 299 1.64 39.97 8.32
N ILE A 300 1.06 38.93 7.72
CA ILE A 300 0.30 39.05 6.48
C ILE A 300 -1.16 38.65 6.78
N ARG A 301 -2.11 39.51 6.42
CA ARG A 301 -3.54 39.34 6.68
C ARG A 301 -4.39 39.87 5.52
N GLY A 302 -5.68 39.59 5.52
CA GLY A 302 -6.63 40.12 4.54
C GLY A 302 -7.47 39.02 3.89
N TYR A 303 -8.55 39.41 3.21
CA TYR A 303 -9.52 38.47 2.64
C TYR A 303 -8.90 37.40 1.73
N CYS A 304 -7.90 37.76 0.92
CA CYS A 304 -7.25 36.80 0.01
C CYS A 304 -6.43 35.76 0.76
N ILE A 305 -5.83 36.17 1.87
CA ILE A 305 -5.03 35.31 2.76
C ILE A 305 -5.96 34.33 3.47
N ASP A 306 -7.10 34.81 3.98
CA ASP A 306 -8.09 33.97 4.66
C ASP A 306 -8.68 32.91 3.72
N ILE A 307 -9.01 33.27 2.48
CA ILE A 307 -9.47 32.30 1.47
C ILE A 307 -8.37 31.30 1.14
N PHE A 308 -7.14 31.76 0.90
CA PHE A 308 -6.04 30.87 0.55
C PHE A 308 -5.76 29.88 1.67
N ASP A 309 -5.64 30.34 2.91
CA ASP A 309 -5.46 29.49 4.10
C ASP A 309 -6.62 28.49 4.24
N MET A 310 -7.86 28.91 3.98
CA MET A 310 -9.03 28.04 3.99
C MET A 310 -8.94 26.95 2.92
N VAL A 311 -8.55 27.30 1.69
CA VAL A 311 -8.35 26.33 0.60
C VAL A 311 -7.26 25.34 0.98
N MET A 312 -6.10 25.82 1.43
CA MET A 312 -4.96 24.99 1.81
C MET A 312 -5.31 24.04 2.97
N LYS A 313 -6.14 24.49 3.92
CA LYS A 313 -6.65 23.68 5.03
C LYS A 313 -7.63 22.59 4.58
N ASN A 314 -8.39 22.83 3.51
CA ASN A 314 -9.38 21.89 2.98
C ASN A 314 -8.84 21.00 1.84
N LEU A 315 -7.61 21.21 1.39
CA LEU A 315 -6.99 20.31 0.43
C LEU A 315 -6.94 18.88 1.01
N PRO A 316 -7.18 17.86 0.19
CA PRO A 316 -7.08 16.46 0.62
C PRO A 316 -5.63 16.04 0.93
N TYR A 317 -4.67 16.96 0.79
CA TYR A 317 -3.25 16.80 1.09
C TYR A 317 -2.71 18.12 1.70
N PRO A 318 -1.91 18.05 2.78
CA PRO A 318 -1.29 19.24 3.34
C PRO A 318 -0.13 19.69 2.45
N VAL A 319 -0.09 20.99 2.18
CA VAL A 319 0.96 21.64 1.39
C VAL A 319 1.65 22.63 2.31
N ALA A 320 2.97 22.50 2.49
CA ALA A 320 3.74 23.51 3.20
C ALA A 320 3.88 24.74 2.31
N TYR A 321 3.58 25.92 2.85
CA TYR A 321 3.72 27.19 2.16
C TYR A 321 4.23 28.26 3.13
N GLN A 322 4.88 29.27 2.58
CA GLN A 322 5.30 30.45 3.29
C GLN A 322 4.94 31.67 2.45
N TYR A 323 4.50 32.73 3.11
CA TYR A 323 4.27 34.00 2.46
C TYR A 323 5.58 34.77 2.31
N VAL A 324 5.78 35.37 1.14
CA VAL A 324 6.94 36.19 0.80
C VAL A 324 6.41 37.57 0.40
N PRO A 325 6.47 38.57 1.31
CA PRO A 325 6.08 39.92 0.97
C PRO A 325 7.07 40.52 -0.03
N VAL A 326 6.55 41.29 -0.99
CA VAL A 326 7.37 41.98 -1.98
C VAL A 326 7.03 43.47 -1.92
N SER A 327 7.99 44.24 -1.39
CA SER A 327 7.98 45.69 -1.42
C SER A 327 8.21 46.14 -2.86
N ASP A 328 7.29 46.97 -3.37
CA ASP A 328 7.38 47.63 -4.68
C ASP A 328 6.73 46.91 -5.88
N SER A 329 5.48 46.48 -5.73
CA SER A 329 4.58 46.17 -6.86
C SER A 329 3.85 47.41 -7.40
N SER A 330 4.29 48.62 -7.04
CA SER A 330 3.61 49.87 -7.43
C SER A 330 3.70 50.17 -8.93
N ARG A 331 4.47 49.42 -9.73
CA ARG A 331 4.66 49.75 -11.16
C ARG A 331 4.49 48.65 -12.21
N ASN A 332 4.48 47.34 -11.89
CA ASN A 332 4.11 46.37 -12.93
C ASN A 332 3.72 44.98 -12.40
N TYR A 333 2.46 44.57 -12.61
CA TYR A 333 1.98 43.22 -12.31
C TYR A 333 2.71 42.14 -13.14
N ASP A 334 3.20 42.52 -14.33
CA ASP A 334 4.00 41.64 -15.19
C ASP A 334 5.29 41.16 -14.51
N ASN A 335 5.85 41.94 -13.59
CA ASN A 335 7.02 41.53 -12.81
C ASN A 335 6.67 40.49 -11.73
N LEU A 336 5.43 40.46 -11.22
CA LEU A 336 5.00 39.40 -10.29
C LEU A 336 4.78 38.09 -11.05
N LEU A 337 4.27 38.17 -12.28
CA LEU A 337 4.08 37.02 -13.15
C LEU A 337 5.41 36.43 -13.63
N SER A 338 6.43 37.26 -13.89
CA SER A 338 7.77 36.75 -14.23
C SER A 338 8.41 35.97 -13.08
N LEU A 339 8.22 36.40 -11.82
CA LEU A 339 8.71 35.69 -10.62
C LEU A 339 8.13 34.26 -10.48
N VAL A 340 6.90 34.04 -10.97
CA VAL A 340 6.25 32.73 -11.04
C VAL A 340 6.71 31.96 -12.28
N HIS A 341 6.81 32.64 -13.43
CA HIS A 341 7.18 32.00 -14.70
C HIS A 341 8.61 31.46 -14.70
N GLU A 342 9.56 32.20 -14.12
CA GLU A 342 10.97 31.80 -14.04
C GLU A 342 11.25 30.80 -12.89
N LYS A 343 10.29 30.55 -11.99
CA LYS A 343 10.45 29.74 -10.75
C LYS A 343 11.61 30.17 -9.83
N VAL A 344 12.19 31.35 -10.05
CA VAL A 344 13.35 31.84 -9.29
C VAL A 344 12.93 32.22 -7.86
N SER A 345 11.76 32.81 -7.68
CA SER A 345 11.37 33.50 -6.43
C SER A 345 10.03 33.07 -5.83
N ALA A 346 9.09 32.59 -6.65
CA ALA A 346 7.70 32.38 -6.28
C ALA A 346 7.10 31.14 -6.96
N ASP A 347 6.15 30.48 -6.30
CA ASP A 347 5.36 29.38 -6.88
C ASP A 347 3.91 29.83 -7.20
N LEU A 348 3.42 30.86 -6.50
CA LEU A 348 2.08 31.42 -6.67
C LEU A 348 2.08 32.90 -6.25
N VAL A 349 1.17 33.70 -6.81
CA VAL A 349 0.87 35.06 -6.35
C VAL A 349 -0.58 35.08 -5.83
N VAL A 350 -0.78 35.63 -4.63
CA VAL A 350 -2.12 35.84 -4.06
C VAL A 350 -2.39 37.34 -4.04
N ASP A 351 -3.28 37.78 -4.93
CA ASP A 351 -3.69 39.19 -5.04
C ASP A 351 -5.05 39.34 -5.74
N ILE A 352 -5.72 40.48 -5.53
CA ILE A 352 -6.90 40.92 -6.30
C ILE A 352 -6.53 42.17 -7.11
N ARG A 353 -6.70 42.11 -8.43
CA ARG A 353 -6.55 43.28 -9.31
C ARG A 353 -7.81 44.13 -9.23
N GLU A 354 -7.68 45.36 -8.75
CA GLU A 354 -8.66 46.40 -9.01
C GLU A 354 -8.20 47.18 -10.24
N ASN A 355 -8.96 47.10 -11.35
CA ASN A 355 -8.81 48.04 -12.44
C ASN A 355 -9.48 49.34 -12.02
N ILE A 356 -8.73 50.23 -11.36
CA ILE A 356 -9.17 51.63 -11.22
C ILE A 356 -8.66 52.37 -12.46
N SER A 357 -9.32 52.14 -13.59
CA SER A 357 -9.18 52.94 -14.80
C SER A 357 -10.55 53.28 -15.37
N GLU A 358 -11.48 53.63 -14.49
CA GLU A 358 -12.76 54.30 -14.77
C GLU A 358 -13.38 54.68 -13.42
N LEU A 359 -12.97 55.83 -12.87
CA LEU A 359 -13.74 56.69 -11.97
C LEU A 359 -13.06 58.06 -11.84
#